data_AF-A0A6S4QDI4-F1
#
_entry.id   AF-A0A6S4QDI4-F1
#
_cell.length_a   1.000
_cell.length_b   1.000
_cell.length_c   1.000
_cell.angle_alpha   90.00
_cell.angle_beta   90.00
_cell.angle_gamma   90.00
#
_symmetry.space_group_name_H-M   'P 1'
#
loop_
_entity.id
_entity.type
_entity.pdbx_description
1 polymer ?
#
loop_
_entity_poly.entity_id
_entity_poly.type
_entity_poly.pdbx_seq_one_letter_code
_entity_poly.pdbx_strand_id
1 'polypeptide(L)'
;MKFACCCIISIGTELTEGRTLNTNAFHLADILTQYRLHVTRMLTLRDDIDSIVTTLRTFNSSATKKPARRKTSTQKHASPEPIELIELIEQIVIITGGLGATSDDLSVEAIAKALNRKIIIHSGHLAHLTKIMQSRNLPNRFLKQARIPSGFQAETHHLGTAPFLYQLQKPPATSFFMLPGVPSECISLCKTRVLPLIKSHFFKNSPPPPIHKLTFKAIGLSETRVEATIDALKIPNLTCAYLPHYGELLVVLKTTQVKNLAGARTPSALLHFARTKIIAQLRKIHTPLIPNTPSFVYSNEKSLLTKLHDQFIAKKWKIGIAESCTGGLLTAAFAAKANASKYLMTGIIPYHNKAKIAHLNITTLDNHGAVSTETAQAMAQNLADQFYSQKIHLDLTLSITGIAGPSGGTKIKPVGTVYICFYLPKSKQFFTKRLLLKGSRTLIQTQTVTRSIVFLGLFLHAQTQLFKPSRK
;
A
#
# COMPACT_ATOMS: atom_id res chain seq x y z
N MET A 1 29.53 -0.33 -8.80
CA MET A 1 28.91 -0.05 -7.48
C MET A 1 28.74 -1.39 -6.76
N LYS A 2 29.25 -1.55 -5.54
CA LYS A 2 29.04 -2.79 -4.77
C LYS A 2 27.59 -2.80 -4.28
N PHE A 3 26.76 -3.65 -4.87
CA PHE A 3 25.43 -3.98 -4.33
C PHE A 3 25.60 -5.12 -3.33
N ALA A 4 24.95 -5.02 -2.17
CA ALA A 4 24.84 -6.16 -1.26
C ALA A 4 23.55 -6.92 -1.60
N CYS A 5 23.69 -8.22 -1.82
CA CYS A 5 22.57 -9.11 -2.10
C CYS A 5 22.00 -9.64 -0.80
N CYS A 6 20.67 -9.68 -0.71
CA CYS A 6 19.96 -10.11 0.47
C CYS A 6 18.87 -11.14 0.16
N CYS A 7 18.69 -12.09 1.06
CA CYS A 7 17.57 -13.00 1.08
C CYS A 7 16.69 -12.73 2.30
N ILE A 8 15.37 -12.76 2.10
CA ILE A 8 14.40 -12.72 3.19
C ILE A 8 13.83 -14.13 3.37
N ILE A 9 13.81 -14.62 4.60
CA ILE A 9 13.20 -15.89 4.99
C ILE A 9 12.10 -15.60 5.99
N SER A 10 10.88 -15.97 5.67
CA SER A 10 9.73 -15.91 6.58
C SER A 10 9.39 -17.31 7.06
N ILE A 11 9.32 -17.50 8.38
CA ILE A 11 9.04 -18.79 9.01
C ILE A 11 7.67 -18.69 9.65
N GLY A 12 6.79 -19.62 9.27
CA GLY A 12 5.43 -19.73 9.78
C GLY A 12 4.62 -20.70 8.92
N THR A 13 4.11 -21.76 9.52
CA THR A 13 3.29 -22.78 8.85
C THR A 13 2.01 -22.17 8.29
N GLU A 14 1.42 -21.22 9.00
CA GLU A 14 0.26 -20.44 8.56
C GLU A 14 0.51 -19.62 7.29
N LEU A 15 1.76 -19.24 7.01
CA LEU A 15 2.16 -18.58 5.77
C LEU A 15 2.18 -19.56 4.60
N THR A 16 2.73 -20.76 4.82
CA THR A 16 2.79 -21.82 3.79
C THR A 16 1.42 -22.43 3.48
N GLU A 17 0.53 -22.46 4.47
CA GLU A 17 -0.86 -22.92 4.32
C GLU A 17 -1.79 -21.83 3.76
N GLY A 18 -1.30 -20.60 3.59
CA GLY A 18 -2.09 -19.48 3.07
C GLY A 18 -3.15 -18.94 4.03
N ARG A 19 -3.07 -19.27 5.32
CA ARG A 19 -3.97 -18.73 6.36
C ARG A 19 -3.65 -17.27 6.67
N THR A 20 -2.39 -16.89 6.54
CA THR A 20 -1.91 -15.52 6.74
C THR A 20 -1.11 -15.08 5.52
N LEU A 21 -1.37 -13.86 5.03
CA LEU A 21 -0.56 -13.28 3.96
C LEU A 21 0.82 -12.88 4.51
N ASN A 22 1.90 -13.25 3.81
CA ASN A 22 3.25 -12.88 4.20
C ASN A 22 3.54 -11.39 3.93
N THR A 23 3.01 -10.51 4.76
CA THR A 23 3.23 -9.05 4.67
C THR A 23 4.63 -8.65 5.10
N ASN A 24 5.31 -9.44 5.95
CA ASN A 24 6.65 -9.12 6.41
C ASN A 24 7.65 -9.13 5.25
N ALA A 25 7.66 -10.18 4.43
CA ALA A 25 8.53 -10.24 3.26
C ALA A 25 8.28 -9.06 2.30
N PHE A 26 7.01 -8.72 2.05
CA PHE A 26 6.63 -7.56 1.24
C PHE A 26 7.21 -6.25 1.79
N HIS A 27 7.02 -5.96 3.08
CA HIS A 27 7.48 -4.71 3.68
C HIS A 27 9.01 -4.65 3.82
N LEU A 28 9.65 -5.75 4.22
CA LEU A 28 11.11 -5.86 4.29
C LEU A 28 11.71 -5.61 2.90
N ALA A 29 11.17 -6.24 1.85
CA ALA A 29 11.69 -6.08 0.50
C ALA A 29 11.60 -4.63 0.01
N ASP A 30 10.47 -3.93 0.24
CA ASP A 30 10.34 -2.51 -0.12
C ASP A 30 11.34 -1.64 0.66
N ILE A 31 11.49 -1.87 1.97
CA ILE A 31 12.46 -1.14 2.79
C ILE A 31 13.89 -1.35 2.28
N LEU A 32 14.32 -2.60 2.10
CA LEU A 32 15.69 -2.93 1.66
C LEU A 32 15.98 -2.36 0.26
N THR A 33 15.01 -2.47 -0.66
CA THR A 33 15.13 -1.93 -2.03
C THR A 33 15.33 -0.42 -2.04
N GLN A 34 14.67 0.33 -1.15
CA GLN A 34 14.86 1.79 -1.03
C GLN A 34 16.31 2.16 -0.70
N TYR A 35 17.03 1.29 0.00
CA TYR A 35 18.44 1.43 0.35
C TYR A 35 19.40 0.66 -0.57
N ARG A 36 18.93 0.26 -1.77
CA ARG A 36 19.74 -0.41 -2.82
C ARG A 36 20.33 -1.75 -2.40
N LEU A 37 19.71 -2.39 -1.43
CA LEU A 37 19.94 -3.79 -1.15
C LEU A 37 19.14 -4.60 -2.17
N HIS A 38 19.82 -5.48 -2.88
CA HIS A 38 19.19 -6.28 -3.92
C HIS A 38 18.59 -7.52 -3.27
N VAL A 39 17.26 -7.54 -3.13
CA VAL A 39 16.54 -8.73 -2.64
C VAL A 39 16.52 -9.76 -3.75
N THR A 40 17.37 -10.78 -3.67
CA THR A 40 17.48 -11.83 -4.69
C THR A 40 16.40 -12.89 -4.54
N ARG A 41 16.02 -13.20 -3.30
CA ARG A 41 15.08 -14.26 -2.95
C ARG A 41 14.23 -13.89 -1.75
N MET A 42 12.96 -14.26 -1.80
CA MET A 42 12.05 -14.29 -0.65
C MET A 42 11.55 -15.72 -0.49
N LEU A 43 11.84 -16.34 0.66
CA LEU A 43 11.49 -17.73 0.96
C LEU A 43 10.47 -17.74 2.10
N THR A 44 9.47 -18.62 2.00
CA THR A 44 8.50 -18.88 3.07
C THR A 44 8.61 -20.34 3.48
N LEU A 45 8.87 -20.60 4.76
CA LEU A 45 9.15 -21.93 5.30
C LEU A 45 8.15 -22.27 6.41
N ARG A 46 7.87 -23.57 6.56
CA ARG A 46 7.13 -24.11 7.72
C ARG A 46 7.96 -23.98 9.00
N ASP A 47 7.30 -24.10 10.14
CA ASP A 47 7.92 -24.29 11.46
C ASP A 47 8.48 -25.70 11.61
N ASP A 48 9.35 -26.07 10.67
CA ASP A 48 10.02 -27.35 10.60
C ASP A 48 11.54 -27.13 10.61
N ILE A 49 12.20 -27.74 11.59
CA ILE A 49 13.62 -27.51 11.84
C ILE A 49 14.47 -27.94 10.64
N ASP A 50 14.12 -29.03 9.96
CA ASP A 50 14.95 -29.58 8.89
C ASP A 50 14.81 -28.76 7.59
N SER A 51 13.61 -28.28 7.28
CA SER A 51 13.37 -27.30 6.21
C SER A 51 14.16 -26.01 6.43
N ILE A 52 14.11 -25.44 7.64
CA ILE A 52 14.84 -24.22 7.97
C ILE A 52 16.36 -24.47 7.88
N VAL A 53 16.86 -25.56 8.46
CA VAL A 53 18.29 -25.91 8.45
C VAL A 53 18.80 -26.13 7.03
N THR A 54 18.07 -26.90 6.22
CA THR A 54 18.44 -27.19 4.83
C THR A 54 18.56 -25.90 4.02
N THR A 55 17.58 -25.00 4.19
CA THR A 55 17.60 -23.67 3.55
C THR A 55 18.79 -22.84 4.01
N LEU A 56 19.02 -22.74 5.32
CA LEU A 56 20.10 -21.92 5.88
C LEU A 56 21.50 -22.43 5.48
N ARG A 57 21.68 -23.75 5.34
CA ARG A 57 22.95 -24.34 4.89
C ARG A 57 23.34 -23.91 3.48
N THR A 58 22.38 -23.58 2.62
CA THR A 58 22.68 -23.07 1.26
C THR A 58 23.48 -21.76 1.29
N PHE A 59 23.30 -20.94 2.32
CA PHE A 59 24.03 -19.68 2.50
C PHE A 59 25.42 -19.88 3.14
N ASN A 60 25.62 -21.01 3.83
CA ASN A 60 26.91 -21.37 4.41
C ASN A 60 27.85 -22.00 3.36
N SER A 61 27.32 -22.75 2.40
CA SER A 61 28.11 -23.43 1.36
C SER A 61 28.70 -22.51 0.28
N SER A 62 28.11 -21.34 0.06
CA SER A 62 28.50 -20.41 -1.01
C SER A 62 29.87 -19.76 -0.82
N ALA A 63 30.51 -19.92 0.35
CA ALA A 63 31.87 -19.46 0.59
C ALA A 63 32.96 -20.40 0.03
N THR A 64 32.62 -21.62 -0.40
CA THR A 64 33.61 -22.68 -0.70
C THR A 64 33.75 -23.09 -2.16
N LYS A 65 32.85 -22.65 -3.06
CA LYS A 65 32.93 -23.02 -4.49
C LYS A 65 33.59 -21.91 -5.30
N LYS A 66 34.79 -22.17 -5.83
CA LYS A 66 35.38 -21.39 -6.94
C LYS A 66 34.47 -21.54 -8.17
N PRO A 67 34.12 -20.46 -8.89
CA PRO A 67 33.24 -20.56 -10.05
C PRO A 67 33.97 -21.21 -11.23
N ALA A 68 33.35 -22.22 -11.84
CA ALA A 68 33.80 -22.80 -13.09
C ALA A 68 33.50 -21.82 -14.24
N ARG A 69 34.53 -21.36 -14.96
CA ARG A 69 34.39 -20.53 -16.16
C ARG A 69 33.66 -21.31 -17.26
N ARG A 70 32.37 -21.05 -17.46
CA ARG A 70 31.64 -21.53 -18.64
C ARG A 70 31.83 -20.49 -19.76
N LYS A 71 32.62 -20.85 -20.78
CA LYS A 71 32.76 -20.05 -22.01
C LYS A 71 31.45 -20.16 -22.78
N THR A 72 30.77 -19.04 -23.03
CA THR A 72 29.70 -18.97 -24.04
C THR A 72 30.04 -17.89 -25.07
N SER A 73 29.98 -18.32 -26.32
CA SER A 73 30.29 -17.60 -27.55
C SER A 73 29.40 -16.38 -27.77
N THR A 74 30.01 -15.34 -28.35
CA THR A 74 29.45 -14.04 -28.70
C THR A 74 28.36 -14.09 -29.78
N GLN A 75 27.20 -13.48 -29.52
CA GLN A 75 26.37 -12.84 -30.55
C GLN A 75 25.91 -11.45 -30.07
N LYS A 76 26.14 -10.44 -30.91
CA LYS A 76 25.90 -9.02 -30.66
C LYS A 76 24.45 -8.65 -31.00
N HIS A 77 23.64 -8.34 -29.99
CA HIS A 77 22.50 -7.44 -30.13
C HIS A 77 22.49 -6.46 -28.94
N ALA A 78 22.32 -5.18 -29.23
CA ALA A 78 22.36 -4.08 -28.27
C ALA A 78 21.10 -4.07 -27.40
N SER A 79 21.11 -4.84 -26.32
CA SER A 79 20.23 -4.75 -25.16
C SER A 79 20.92 -3.92 -24.05
N PRO A 80 20.21 -3.49 -22.98
CA PRO A 80 20.86 -2.85 -21.84
C PRO A 80 21.97 -3.77 -21.32
N GLU A 81 23.10 -3.21 -20.89
CA GLU A 81 24.31 -3.95 -20.50
C GLU A 81 23.96 -5.27 -19.80
N PRO A 82 24.48 -6.42 -20.28
CA PRO A 82 24.23 -7.68 -19.62
C PRO A 82 24.80 -7.54 -18.22
N ILE A 83 23.93 -7.68 -17.21
CA ILE A 83 24.36 -7.97 -15.85
C ILE A 83 25.19 -9.23 -16.00
N GLU A 84 26.52 -9.11 -15.96
CA GLU A 84 27.40 -10.27 -15.84
C GLU A 84 26.78 -11.17 -14.78
N LEU A 85 26.55 -12.44 -15.13
CA LEU A 85 26.09 -13.49 -14.23
C LEU A 85 27.18 -13.70 -13.15
N ILE A 86 27.39 -12.70 -12.30
CA ILE A 86 27.98 -12.84 -11.00
C ILE A 86 26.94 -13.67 -10.26
N GLU A 87 27.29 -14.91 -9.88
CA GLU A 87 26.52 -15.64 -8.88
C GLU A 87 26.37 -14.69 -7.67
N LEU A 88 25.18 -14.09 -7.53
CA LEU A 88 24.89 -13.07 -6.53
C LEU A 88 24.83 -13.77 -5.16
N ILE A 89 25.99 -14.03 -4.57
CA ILE A 89 26.09 -14.62 -3.23
C ILE A 89 25.39 -13.67 -2.25
N GLU A 90 24.35 -14.16 -1.57
CA GLU A 90 23.70 -13.37 -0.54
C GLU A 90 24.61 -13.17 0.67
N GLN A 91 25.03 -11.92 0.83
CA GLN A 91 25.85 -11.47 1.95
C GLN A 91 25.01 -11.19 3.19
N ILE A 92 23.69 -11.12 3.04
CA ILE A 92 22.73 -10.72 4.07
C ILE A 92 21.54 -11.68 4.01
N VAL A 93 21.22 -12.33 5.14
CA VAL A 93 20.00 -13.12 5.30
C VAL A 93 19.19 -12.52 6.45
N ILE A 94 17.95 -12.15 6.16
CA ILE A 94 17.00 -11.62 7.14
C ILE A 94 15.90 -12.66 7.35
N ILE A 95 15.81 -13.18 8.57
CA ILE A 95 14.85 -14.17 9.01
C ILE A 95 13.77 -13.46 9.83
N THR A 96 12.50 -13.76 9.60
CA THR A 96 11.37 -13.26 10.40
C THR A 96 10.44 -14.41 10.78
N GLY A 97 10.02 -14.46 12.04
CA GLY A 97 9.19 -15.54 12.60
C GLY A 97 9.98 -16.60 13.37
N GLY A 98 9.27 -17.39 14.18
CA GLY A 98 9.83 -18.48 14.99
C GLY A 98 10.75 -18.06 16.15
N LEU A 99 10.62 -16.82 16.66
CA LEU A 99 11.37 -16.27 17.81
C LEU A 99 10.51 -16.10 19.08
N GLY A 100 9.27 -16.57 19.05
CA GLY A 100 8.36 -16.51 20.18
C GLY A 100 8.73 -17.47 21.31
N ALA A 101 7.79 -17.63 22.23
CA ALA A 101 7.93 -18.47 23.42
C ALA A 101 7.23 -19.84 23.28
N THR A 102 6.69 -20.16 22.10
CA THR A 102 5.94 -21.39 21.86
C THR A 102 6.83 -22.53 21.39
N SER A 103 6.30 -23.76 21.37
CA SER A 103 7.08 -24.97 21.07
C SER A 103 7.47 -25.08 19.59
N ASP A 104 6.63 -24.52 18.73
CA ASP A 104 6.79 -24.34 17.29
C ASP A 104 7.74 -23.19 16.91
N ASP A 105 8.11 -22.31 17.84
CA ASP A 105 9.16 -21.30 17.58
C ASP A 105 10.57 -21.93 17.53
N LEU A 106 11.00 -22.35 16.34
CA LEU A 106 12.23 -23.14 16.17
C LEU A 106 13.39 -22.38 15.51
N SER A 107 13.26 -21.08 15.27
CA SER A 107 14.25 -20.33 14.46
C SER A 107 15.63 -20.27 15.10
N VAL A 108 15.72 -20.15 16.44
CA VAL A 108 17.01 -20.13 17.17
C VAL A 108 17.69 -21.50 17.10
N GLU A 109 16.93 -22.57 17.31
CA GLU A 109 17.40 -23.95 17.23
C GLU A 109 17.88 -24.27 15.81
N ALA A 110 17.10 -23.88 14.81
CA ALA A 110 17.41 -24.14 13.41
C ALA A 110 18.67 -23.42 12.94
N ILE A 111 18.83 -22.13 13.25
CA ILE A 111 20.05 -21.39 12.85
C ILE A 111 21.28 -21.89 13.61
N ALA A 112 21.15 -22.28 14.88
CA ALA A 112 22.23 -22.88 15.64
C ALA A 112 22.68 -24.21 15.02
N LYS A 113 21.74 -25.09 14.65
CA LYS A 113 22.01 -26.35 13.95
C LYS A 113 22.59 -26.14 12.55
N ALA A 114 22.12 -25.13 11.80
CA ALA A 114 22.60 -24.83 10.45
C ALA A 114 24.03 -24.29 10.43
N LEU A 115 24.39 -23.45 11.40
CA LEU A 115 25.70 -22.81 11.52
C LEU A 115 26.67 -23.55 12.46
N ASN A 116 26.29 -24.73 12.94
CA ASN A 116 27.05 -25.53 13.91
C ASN A 116 27.47 -24.72 15.16
N ARG A 117 26.50 -24.04 15.78
CA ARG A 117 26.69 -23.19 16.96
C ARG A 117 26.00 -23.80 18.19
N LYS A 118 26.58 -23.57 19.36
CA LYS A 118 25.92 -23.89 20.64
C LYS A 118 24.83 -22.85 20.91
N ILE A 119 23.77 -23.23 21.60
CA ILE A 119 22.78 -22.29 22.13
C ILE A 119 23.24 -21.86 23.52
N ILE A 120 23.27 -20.55 23.76
CA ILE A 120 23.65 -19.94 25.04
C ILE A 120 22.51 -19.06 25.56
N ILE A 121 22.54 -18.73 26.85
CA ILE A 121 21.60 -17.79 27.46
C ILE A 121 22.22 -16.39 27.47
N HIS A 122 21.53 -15.42 26.87
CA HIS A 122 21.94 -14.03 26.88
C HIS A 122 21.48 -13.33 28.17
N SER A 123 22.40 -13.08 29.10
CA SER A 123 22.10 -12.53 30.43
C SER A 123 21.32 -11.21 30.41
N GLY A 124 21.68 -10.28 29.51
CA GLY A 124 20.99 -8.99 29.40
C GLY A 124 19.54 -9.11 28.91
N HIS A 125 19.27 -10.06 28.01
CA HIS A 125 17.91 -10.29 27.50
C HIS A 125 17.09 -11.09 28.53
N LEU A 126 17.72 -12.05 29.22
CA LEU A 126 17.12 -12.75 30.35
C LEU A 126 16.64 -11.78 31.44
N ALA A 127 17.50 -10.84 31.86
CA ALA A 127 17.15 -9.84 32.86
C ALA A 127 15.97 -8.95 32.41
N HIS A 128 15.95 -8.56 31.14
CA HIS A 128 14.84 -7.80 30.57
C HIS A 128 13.53 -8.59 30.56
N LEU A 129 13.56 -9.85 30.11
CA LEU A 129 12.40 -10.75 30.11
C LEU A 129 11.88 -10.97 31.53
N THR A 130 12.74 -11.25 32.50
CA THR A 130 12.34 -11.42 33.90
C THR A 130 11.57 -10.21 34.42
N LYS A 131 12.02 -8.99 34.11
CA LYS A 131 11.32 -7.75 34.49
C LYS A 131 9.95 -7.61 33.80
N ILE A 132 9.87 -7.90 32.51
CA ILE A 132 8.60 -7.85 31.77
C ILE A 132 7.64 -8.91 32.30
N MET A 133 8.12 -10.12 32.56
CA MET A 133 7.30 -11.22 33.05
C MET A 133 6.72 -10.94 34.43
N GLN A 134 7.52 -10.38 35.34
CA GLN A 134 7.04 -9.94 36.65
C GLN A 134 5.99 -8.83 36.53
N SER A 135 6.24 -7.81 35.71
CA SER A 135 5.30 -6.68 35.56
C SER A 135 4.00 -7.04 34.84
N ARG A 136 4.01 -8.06 33.99
CA ARG A 136 2.86 -8.45 33.16
C ARG A 136 2.27 -9.83 33.51
N ASN A 137 2.75 -10.46 34.58
CA ASN A 137 2.37 -11.81 35.01
C ASN A 137 2.43 -12.85 33.87
N LEU A 138 3.55 -12.86 33.12
CA LEU A 138 3.74 -13.78 31.98
C LEU A 138 4.35 -15.12 32.41
N PRO A 139 3.99 -16.24 31.74
CA PRO A 139 4.48 -17.57 32.09
C PRO A 139 5.99 -17.76 31.81
N ASN A 140 6.64 -18.64 32.58
CA ASN A 140 8.08 -18.94 32.48
C ASN A 140 8.57 -19.36 31.09
N ARG A 141 7.69 -19.85 30.21
CA ARG A 141 8.01 -20.19 28.82
C ARG A 141 8.67 -19.04 28.04
N PHE A 142 8.40 -17.78 28.40
CA PHE A 142 9.00 -16.61 27.76
C PHE A 142 10.53 -16.54 27.94
N LEU A 143 11.08 -17.15 28.99
CA LEU A 143 12.53 -17.24 29.19
C LEU A 143 13.25 -18.01 28.06
N LYS A 144 12.53 -18.82 27.27
CA LYS A 144 13.04 -19.43 26.04
C LYS A 144 13.65 -18.36 25.10
N GLN A 145 13.09 -17.17 25.07
CA GLN A 145 13.53 -16.07 24.19
C GLN A 145 14.90 -15.50 24.59
N ALA A 146 15.44 -15.83 25.78
CA ALA A 146 16.81 -15.51 26.16
C ALA A 146 17.86 -16.41 25.51
N ARG A 147 17.45 -17.51 24.87
CA ARG A 147 18.33 -18.42 24.15
C ARG A 147 18.76 -17.80 22.83
N ILE A 148 20.07 -17.76 22.59
CA ILE A 148 20.64 -17.26 21.34
C ILE A 148 21.73 -18.20 20.83
N PRO A 149 22.00 -18.24 19.51
CA PRO A 149 23.15 -18.98 18.98
C PRO A 149 24.47 -18.30 19.39
N SER A 150 25.48 -19.08 19.79
CA SER A 150 26.79 -18.56 20.15
C SER A 150 27.40 -17.76 18.99
N GLY A 151 27.88 -16.54 19.27
CA GLY A 151 28.42 -15.62 18.27
C GLY A 151 27.38 -14.70 17.62
N PHE A 152 26.11 -14.76 18.05
CA PHE A 152 25.10 -13.74 17.77
C PHE A 152 25.08 -12.71 18.90
N GLN A 153 24.65 -11.50 18.55
CA GLN A 153 24.30 -10.43 19.47
C GLN A 153 22.78 -10.39 19.63
N ALA A 154 22.31 -9.91 20.78
CA ALA A 154 20.88 -9.77 21.09
C ALA A 154 20.57 -8.37 21.60
N GLU A 155 19.52 -7.76 21.05
CA GLU A 155 19.05 -6.45 21.47
C GLU A 155 17.59 -6.51 21.92
N THR A 156 17.33 -5.91 23.09
CA THR A 156 16.00 -5.73 23.67
C THR A 156 15.31 -4.50 23.08
N HIS A 157 13.98 -4.53 22.95
CA HIS A 157 13.18 -3.40 22.50
C HIS A 157 11.81 -3.37 23.19
N HIS A 158 11.13 -2.22 23.16
CA HIS A 158 9.84 -2.03 23.82
C HIS A 158 8.63 -2.55 23.03
N LEU A 159 8.82 -2.98 21.78
CA LEU A 159 7.73 -3.36 20.87
C LEU A 159 7.13 -4.74 21.15
N GLY A 160 7.85 -5.61 21.87
CA GLY A 160 7.49 -7.00 22.13
C GLY A 160 8.57 -7.69 22.96
N THR A 161 8.40 -8.98 23.22
CA THR A 161 9.33 -9.76 24.09
C THR A 161 10.42 -10.49 23.32
N ALA A 162 10.15 -10.89 22.06
CA ALA A 162 11.14 -11.57 21.23
C ALA A 162 12.34 -10.64 20.96
N PRO A 163 13.59 -11.13 21.01
CA PRO A 163 14.75 -10.30 20.76
C PRO A 163 14.94 -10.00 19.28
N PHE A 164 15.67 -8.93 18.99
CA PHE A 164 16.37 -8.79 17.72
C PHE A 164 17.73 -9.47 17.82
N LEU A 165 17.98 -10.50 17.00
CA LEU A 165 19.27 -11.21 16.98
C LEU A 165 20.02 -10.91 15.69
N TYR A 166 21.35 -10.79 15.77
CA TYR A 166 22.15 -10.63 14.56
C TYR A 166 23.58 -11.15 14.70
N GLN A 167 24.18 -11.51 13.57
CA GLN A 167 25.59 -11.82 13.43
C GLN A 167 26.12 -11.14 12.18
N LEU A 168 27.11 -10.26 12.35
CA LEU A 168 27.79 -9.59 11.26
C LEU A 168 29.05 -10.37 10.87
N GLN A 169 29.20 -10.65 9.57
CA GLN A 169 30.37 -11.30 9.00
C GLN A 169 30.94 -10.44 7.86
N LYS A 170 32.26 -10.50 7.63
CA LYS A 170 32.88 -9.79 6.50
C LYS A 170 32.54 -10.53 5.18
N PRO A 171 32.16 -9.82 4.11
CA PRO A 171 32.01 -10.43 2.79
C PRO A 171 33.27 -11.20 2.39
N PRO A 172 33.15 -12.37 1.72
CA PRO A 172 31.93 -12.90 1.09
C PRO A 172 30.99 -13.67 2.05
N ALA A 173 31.36 -13.83 3.33
CA ALA A 173 30.56 -14.60 4.27
C ALA A 173 29.24 -13.88 4.64
N THR A 174 28.20 -14.67 4.89
CA THR A 174 26.84 -14.16 5.10
C THR A 174 26.64 -13.64 6.52
N SER A 175 26.07 -12.43 6.63
CA SER A 175 25.54 -11.88 7.87
C SER A 175 24.08 -12.28 8.05
N PHE A 176 23.69 -12.61 9.28
CA PHE A 176 22.34 -13.04 9.61
C PHE A 176 21.66 -12.03 10.54
N PHE A 177 20.39 -11.77 10.28
CA PHE A 177 19.51 -10.96 11.11
C PHE A 177 18.24 -11.76 11.37
N MET A 178 17.78 -11.83 12.62
CA MET A 178 16.55 -12.51 13.01
C MET A 178 15.62 -11.52 13.69
N LEU A 179 14.41 -11.40 13.15
CA LEU A 179 13.39 -10.43 13.54
C LEU A 179 12.15 -11.18 14.06
N PRO A 180 11.38 -10.57 14.98
CA PRO A 180 10.08 -11.11 15.39
C PRO A 180 9.13 -11.31 14.20
N GLY A 181 8.15 -12.21 14.36
CA GLY A 181 7.12 -12.46 13.34
C GLY A 181 6.02 -11.39 13.28
N VAL A 182 5.81 -10.64 14.36
CA VAL A 182 4.79 -9.59 14.42
C VAL A 182 5.15 -8.45 13.46
N PRO A 183 4.28 -8.07 12.50
CA PRO A 183 4.63 -7.12 11.44
C PRO A 183 5.11 -5.75 11.93
N SER A 184 4.45 -5.18 12.94
CA SER A 184 4.83 -3.88 13.50
C SER A 184 6.23 -3.90 14.12
N GLU A 185 6.58 -4.97 14.83
CA GLU A 185 7.90 -5.20 15.43
C GLU A 185 8.96 -5.36 14.33
N CYS A 186 8.73 -6.30 13.42
CA CYS A 186 9.64 -6.63 12.31
C CYS A 186 9.98 -5.39 11.46
N ILE A 187 8.96 -4.65 11.04
CA ILE A 187 9.10 -3.46 10.17
C ILE A 187 9.87 -2.36 10.90
N SER A 188 9.55 -2.13 12.19
CA SER A 188 10.21 -1.10 12.99
C SER A 188 11.70 -1.42 13.20
N LEU A 189 12.02 -2.67 13.57
CA LEU A 189 13.41 -3.12 13.78
C LEU A 189 14.23 -3.13 12.50
N CYS A 190 13.61 -3.49 11.36
CA CYS A 190 14.29 -3.40 10.08
C CYS A 190 14.76 -1.96 9.81
N LYS A 191 13.89 -0.97 10.06
CA LYS A 191 14.19 0.45 9.84
C LYS A 191 15.20 1.01 10.84
N THR A 192 15.02 0.68 12.12
CA THR A 192 15.73 1.33 13.23
C THR A 192 17.04 0.63 13.60
N ARG A 193 17.19 -0.67 13.31
CA ARG A 193 18.37 -1.48 13.70
C ARG A 193 19.07 -2.12 12.51
N VAL A 194 18.36 -2.93 11.71
CA VAL A 194 18.97 -3.69 10.59
C VAL A 194 19.61 -2.77 9.57
N LEU A 195 18.89 -1.74 9.09
CA LEU A 195 19.42 -0.82 8.10
C LEU A 195 20.65 -0.03 8.59
N PRO A 196 20.66 0.57 9.79
CA PRO A 196 21.88 1.18 10.35
C PRO A 196 23.06 0.21 10.42
N LEU A 197 22.86 -1.03 10.87
CA LEU A 197 23.91 -2.05 10.96
C LEU A 197 24.45 -2.43 9.57
N ILE A 198 23.57 -2.60 8.58
CA ILE A 198 23.99 -2.89 7.21
C ILE A 198 24.80 -1.71 6.64
N LYS A 199 24.35 -0.47 6.86
CA LYS A 199 25.06 0.73 6.39
C LYS A 199 26.47 0.83 6.99
N SER A 200 26.58 0.70 8.31
CA SER A 200 27.87 0.81 8.99
C SER A 200 28.82 -0.33 8.61
N HIS A 201 28.30 -1.55 8.42
CA HIS A 201 29.11 -2.73 8.19
C HIS A 201 29.54 -2.91 6.72
N PHE A 202 28.59 -2.78 5.77
CA PHE A 202 28.84 -3.07 4.35
C PHE A 202 29.20 -1.84 3.53
N PHE A 203 28.79 -0.64 3.96
CA PHE A 203 28.83 0.55 3.11
C PHE A 203 29.66 1.70 3.65
N LYS A 204 30.17 1.65 4.89
CA LYS A 204 31.03 2.64 5.57
C LYS A 204 31.05 4.05 4.92
N ASN A 205 31.91 4.25 3.91
CA ASN A 205 32.20 5.55 3.28
C ASN A 205 31.63 5.71 1.85
N SER A 206 30.87 4.74 1.34
CA SER A 206 30.29 4.79 -0.01
C SER A 206 28.91 4.12 -0.05
N PRO A 207 27.93 4.62 0.71
CA PRO A 207 26.57 4.14 0.62
C PRO A 207 26.03 4.34 -0.80
N PRO A 208 25.35 3.35 -1.38
CA PRO A 208 24.71 3.53 -2.68
C PRO A 208 23.63 4.63 -2.55
N PRO A 209 23.49 5.52 -3.55
CA PRO A 209 22.53 6.60 -3.47
C PRO A 209 21.10 6.03 -3.38
N PRO A 210 20.26 6.53 -2.46
CA PRO A 210 18.92 6.01 -2.26
C PRO A 210 18.10 6.10 -3.56
N ILE A 211 17.11 5.20 -3.72
CA ILE A 211 16.14 5.35 -4.81
C ILE A 211 15.19 6.47 -4.43
N HIS A 212 15.18 7.53 -5.22
CA HIS A 212 14.18 8.58 -5.08
C HIS A 212 12.93 8.17 -5.84
N LYS A 213 11.78 8.24 -5.17
CA LYS A 213 10.48 7.91 -5.73
C LYS A 213 9.57 9.13 -5.67
N LEU A 214 8.73 9.31 -6.68
CA LEU A 214 7.63 10.26 -6.67
C LEU A 214 6.41 9.59 -7.26
N THR A 215 5.33 9.56 -6.50
CA THR A 215 4.08 8.92 -6.92
C THR A 215 3.05 9.99 -7.26
N PHE A 216 2.33 9.80 -8.36
CA PHE A 216 1.11 10.53 -8.65
C PHE A 216 0.01 9.55 -9.06
N LYS A 217 -1.24 9.93 -8.81
CA LYS A 217 -2.41 9.14 -9.20
C LYS A 217 -3.01 9.70 -10.48
N ALA A 218 -3.20 8.85 -11.49
CA ALA A 218 -3.93 9.16 -12.71
C ALA A 218 -5.32 8.52 -12.64
N ILE A 219 -6.36 9.28 -12.93
CA ILE A 219 -7.76 8.84 -12.77
C ILE A 219 -8.46 8.96 -14.11
N GLY A 220 -9.18 7.92 -14.54
CA GLY A 220 -9.83 7.90 -15.86
C GLY A 220 -8.91 7.55 -17.04
N LEU A 221 -7.65 7.22 -16.76
CA LEU A 221 -6.65 6.84 -17.77
C LEU A 221 -6.29 5.36 -17.65
N SER A 222 -6.13 4.68 -18.78
CA SER A 222 -5.59 3.32 -18.83
C SER A 222 -4.07 3.35 -18.64
N GLU A 223 -3.52 2.24 -18.14
CA GLU A 223 -2.08 2.03 -17.97
C GLU A 223 -1.32 2.24 -19.28
N THR A 224 -1.73 1.55 -20.34
CA THR A 224 -1.14 1.63 -21.68
C THR A 224 -1.05 3.05 -22.23
N ARG A 225 -2.05 3.89 -21.93
CA ARG A 225 -2.10 5.27 -22.39
C ARG A 225 -1.13 6.16 -21.61
N VAL A 226 -1.01 5.93 -20.31
CA VAL A 226 -0.05 6.64 -19.46
C VAL A 226 1.37 6.25 -19.84
N GLU A 227 1.62 4.95 -20.03
CA GLU A 227 2.91 4.42 -20.45
C GLU A 227 3.36 4.99 -21.78
N ALA A 228 2.54 4.90 -22.84
CA ALA A 228 2.86 5.47 -24.15
C ALA A 228 3.20 6.98 -24.08
N THR A 229 2.54 7.72 -23.20
CA THR A 229 2.81 9.15 -23.00
C THR A 229 4.15 9.39 -22.30
N ILE A 230 4.51 8.55 -21.34
CA ILE A 230 5.78 8.62 -20.62
C ILE A 230 6.93 8.23 -21.54
N ASP A 231 6.77 7.14 -22.30
CA ASP A 231 7.79 6.65 -23.25
C ASP A 231 8.09 7.67 -24.34
N ALA A 232 7.06 8.35 -24.85
CA ALA A 232 7.21 9.42 -25.84
C ALA A 232 8.04 10.61 -25.33
N LEU A 233 8.10 10.85 -24.02
CA LEU A 233 8.89 11.94 -23.43
C LEU A 233 10.38 11.62 -23.32
N LYS A 234 10.79 10.35 -23.45
CA LYS A 234 12.19 9.88 -23.43
C LYS A 234 13.04 10.53 -22.32
N ILE A 235 12.52 10.59 -21.09
CA ILE A 235 13.22 11.21 -19.96
C ILE A 235 14.32 10.26 -19.46
N PRO A 236 15.62 10.60 -19.59
CA PRO A 236 16.71 9.72 -19.21
C PRO A 236 16.78 9.52 -17.69
N ASN A 237 17.27 8.34 -17.28
CA ASN A 237 17.40 7.92 -15.86
C ASN A 237 16.09 7.95 -15.07
N LEU A 238 14.95 7.90 -15.76
CA LEU A 238 13.62 7.75 -15.18
C LEU A 238 13.14 6.33 -15.43
N THR A 239 12.73 5.64 -14.38
CA THR A 239 12.01 4.36 -14.49
C THR A 239 10.62 4.56 -13.92
N CYS A 240 9.63 3.87 -14.49
CA CYS A 240 8.23 4.01 -14.10
C CYS A 240 7.68 2.65 -13.70
N ALA A 241 6.79 2.65 -12.71
CA ALA A 241 5.94 1.50 -12.40
C ALA A 241 4.49 1.96 -12.38
N TYR A 242 3.62 1.11 -12.91
CA TYR A 242 2.20 1.34 -13.01
C TYR A 242 1.50 0.36 -12.08
N LEU A 243 0.71 0.90 -11.15
CA LEU A 243 0.03 0.12 -10.12
C LEU A 243 -1.47 0.39 -10.25
N PRO A 244 -2.20 -0.45 -11.01
CA PRO A 244 -3.63 -0.29 -11.17
C PRO A 244 -4.34 -0.54 -9.84
N HIS A 245 -5.19 0.40 -9.46
CA HIS A 245 -6.12 0.30 -8.35
C HIS A 245 -7.54 0.52 -8.87
N TYR A 246 -8.56 0.10 -8.12
CA TYR A 246 -9.96 0.18 -8.54
C TYR A 246 -10.41 1.62 -8.87
N GLY A 247 -10.30 2.03 -10.14
CA GLY A 247 -10.66 3.38 -10.59
C GLY A 247 -9.56 4.43 -10.51
N GLU A 248 -8.34 4.08 -10.08
CA GLU A 248 -7.17 4.96 -10.05
C GLU A 248 -5.93 4.19 -10.52
N LEU A 249 -5.03 4.83 -11.26
CA LEU A 249 -3.72 4.30 -11.61
C LEU A 249 -2.65 5.02 -10.80
N LEU A 250 -1.91 4.31 -9.95
CA LEU A 250 -0.75 4.87 -9.28
C LEU A 250 0.45 4.78 -10.23
N VAL A 251 1.05 5.92 -10.54
CA VAL A 251 2.25 6.02 -11.37
C VAL A 251 3.41 6.37 -10.45
N VAL A 252 4.35 5.45 -10.32
CA VAL A 252 5.54 5.60 -9.46
C VAL A 252 6.73 5.91 -10.35
N LEU A 253 7.17 7.16 -10.33
CA LEU A 253 8.41 7.59 -10.96
C LEU A 253 9.58 7.30 -10.02
N LYS A 254 10.64 6.68 -10.54
CA LYS A 254 11.85 6.35 -9.78
C LYS A 254 13.08 6.85 -10.50
N THR A 255 14.03 7.39 -9.74
CA THR A 255 15.34 7.75 -10.27
C THR A 255 16.43 7.51 -9.24
N THR A 256 17.65 7.33 -9.75
CA THR A 256 18.82 6.85 -9.03
C THR A 256 19.98 7.83 -9.12
N GLN A 257 19.91 8.77 -10.06
CA GLN A 257 20.96 9.72 -10.41
C GLN A 257 20.34 10.97 -11.03
N VAL A 258 21.12 12.05 -11.04
CA VAL A 258 20.88 13.23 -11.87
C VAL A 258 21.99 13.28 -12.90
N LYS A 259 21.65 13.16 -14.19
CA LYS A 259 22.43 13.85 -15.22
C LYS A 259 21.76 15.21 -15.37
N ASN A 260 22.52 16.30 -15.36
CA ASN A 260 22.00 17.66 -15.51
C ASN A 260 21.04 17.72 -16.73
N LEU A 261 19.74 17.65 -16.48
CA LEU A 261 18.72 17.70 -17.51
C LEU A 261 17.84 18.91 -17.24
N ALA A 262 17.84 19.85 -18.18
CA ALA A 262 17.00 21.05 -18.13
C ALA A 262 17.06 21.80 -16.78
N GLY A 263 18.23 21.85 -16.13
CA GLY A 263 18.43 22.55 -14.85
C GLY A 263 18.03 21.78 -13.58
N ALA A 264 17.51 20.55 -13.68
CA ALA A 264 17.29 19.70 -12.52
C ALA A 264 18.63 19.21 -11.95
N ARG A 265 19.03 19.75 -10.80
CA ARG A 265 20.29 19.42 -10.10
C ARG A 265 20.14 18.37 -9.00
N THR A 266 18.91 17.95 -8.68
CA THR A 266 18.61 16.96 -7.63
C THR A 266 17.65 15.88 -8.14
N PRO A 267 17.68 14.65 -7.59
CA PRO A 267 16.73 13.59 -7.95
C PRO A 267 15.26 14.02 -7.79
N SER A 268 14.97 14.77 -6.72
CA SER A 268 13.65 15.35 -6.47
C SER A 268 13.22 16.33 -7.57
N ALA A 269 14.14 17.21 -8.01
CA ALA A 269 13.86 18.15 -9.09
C ALA A 269 13.57 17.44 -10.42
N LEU A 270 14.33 16.37 -10.75
CA LEU A 270 14.09 15.57 -11.95
C LEU A 270 12.71 14.90 -11.91
N LEU A 271 12.36 14.27 -10.78
CA LEU A 271 11.06 13.63 -10.60
C LEU A 271 9.90 14.63 -10.71
N HIS A 272 10.07 15.82 -10.15
CA HIS A 272 9.07 16.88 -10.26
C HIS A 272 8.93 17.40 -11.69
N PHE A 273 10.05 17.64 -12.38
CA PHE A 273 10.07 18.02 -13.80
C PHE A 273 9.37 16.97 -14.67
N ALA A 274 9.74 15.69 -14.49
CA ALA A 274 9.16 14.57 -15.20
C ALA A 274 7.65 14.51 -14.99
N ARG A 275 7.18 14.54 -13.73
CA ARG A 275 5.75 14.58 -13.42
C ARG A 275 5.07 15.73 -14.14
N THR A 276 5.60 16.95 -14.08
CA THR A 276 4.98 18.12 -14.71
C THR A 276 4.85 17.96 -16.22
N LYS A 277 5.89 17.45 -16.91
CA LYS A 277 5.85 17.18 -18.35
C LYS A 277 4.85 16.08 -18.71
N ILE A 278 4.85 14.98 -17.96
CA ILE A 278 3.92 13.86 -18.14
C ILE A 278 2.46 14.34 -17.99
N ILE A 279 2.17 15.03 -16.89
CA ILE A 279 0.85 15.61 -16.61
C ILE A 279 0.41 16.55 -17.74
N ALA A 280 1.31 17.39 -18.25
CA ALA A 280 1.01 18.32 -19.33
C ALA A 280 0.67 17.60 -20.65
N GLN A 281 1.40 16.53 -21.00
CA GLN A 281 1.09 15.75 -22.21
C GLN A 281 -0.21 14.97 -22.07
N LEU A 282 -0.44 14.33 -20.93
CA LEU A 282 -1.69 13.63 -20.65
C LEU A 282 -2.89 14.58 -20.77
N ARG A 283 -2.75 15.86 -20.35
CA ARG A 283 -3.82 16.87 -20.46
C ARG A 283 -4.25 17.13 -21.89
N LYS A 284 -3.31 17.08 -22.85
CA LYS A 284 -3.60 17.36 -24.26
C LYS A 284 -4.41 16.26 -24.92
N ILE A 285 -4.15 15.01 -24.54
CA ILE A 285 -4.73 13.86 -25.23
C ILE A 285 -6.07 13.43 -24.63
N HIS A 286 -6.36 13.73 -23.36
CA HIS A 286 -7.49 13.13 -22.66
C HIS A 286 -8.78 13.95 -22.70
N THR A 287 -9.88 13.28 -23.01
CA THR A 287 -11.25 13.82 -22.94
C THR A 287 -11.77 13.79 -21.51
N PRO A 288 -12.33 14.90 -20.97
CA PRO A 288 -12.85 14.93 -19.61
C PRO A 288 -14.00 13.97 -19.33
N LEU A 289 -14.01 13.39 -18.13
CA LEU A 289 -15.11 12.57 -17.63
C LEU A 289 -16.38 13.38 -17.32
N ILE A 290 -16.22 14.69 -17.06
CA ILE A 290 -17.31 15.67 -16.89
C ILE A 290 -16.97 16.89 -17.76
N PRO A 291 -17.91 17.43 -18.55
CA PRO A 291 -17.69 18.68 -19.30
C PRO A 291 -17.15 19.80 -18.41
N ASN A 292 -16.21 20.60 -18.93
CA ASN A 292 -15.59 21.73 -18.21
C ASN A 292 -14.85 21.36 -16.91
N THR A 293 -14.53 20.08 -16.68
CA THR A 293 -13.58 19.66 -15.64
C THR A 293 -12.21 19.36 -16.24
N PRO A 294 -11.12 19.47 -15.45
CA PRO A 294 -9.84 18.93 -15.87
C PRO A 294 -10.02 17.44 -16.22
N SER A 295 -9.39 17.00 -17.30
CA SER A 295 -9.68 15.70 -17.89
C SER A 295 -9.50 14.53 -16.92
N PHE A 296 -8.69 14.73 -15.87
CA PHE A 296 -8.38 13.79 -14.80
C PHE A 296 -8.00 14.57 -13.53
N VAL A 297 -7.91 13.88 -12.40
CA VAL A 297 -7.33 14.43 -11.17
C VAL A 297 -5.95 13.82 -10.95
N TYR A 298 -4.92 14.66 -10.87
CA TYR A 298 -3.63 14.26 -10.32
C TYR A 298 -3.56 14.64 -8.85
N SER A 299 -3.32 13.66 -7.99
CA SER A 299 -2.96 13.93 -6.61
C SER A 299 -1.47 13.76 -6.41
N ASN A 300 -0.87 14.69 -5.67
CA ASN A 300 0.35 14.43 -4.92
C ASN A 300 0.01 13.37 -3.84
N GLU A 301 1.00 12.90 -3.10
CA GLU A 301 0.93 11.77 -2.16
C GLU A 301 -0.37 11.63 -1.33
N LYS A 302 -1.03 12.74 -0.94
CA LYS A 302 -2.35 12.73 -0.31
C LYS A 302 -3.45 12.19 -1.25
N SER A 303 -4.18 11.18 -0.79
CA SER A 303 -5.37 10.65 -1.47
C SER A 303 -6.42 11.74 -1.77
N LEU A 304 -7.21 11.56 -2.83
CA LEU A 304 -8.30 12.48 -3.17
C LEU A 304 -9.30 12.65 -2.01
N LEU A 305 -9.60 11.56 -1.30
CA LEU A 305 -10.42 11.58 -0.09
C LEU A 305 -9.83 12.48 1.00
N THR A 306 -8.51 12.44 1.22
CA THR A 306 -7.84 13.35 2.17
C THR A 306 -7.99 14.80 1.73
N LYS A 307 -7.89 15.11 0.43
CA LYS A 307 -8.07 16.49 -0.06
C LYS A 307 -9.50 16.98 0.16
N LEU A 308 -10.50 16.14 -0.14
CA LEU A 308 -11.90 16.45 0.12
C LEU A 308 -12.16 16.68 1.61
N HIS A 309 -11.60 15.82 2.47
CA HIS A 309 -11.66 15.96 3.93
C HIS A 309 -11.09 17.31 4.39
N ASP A 310 -9.86 17.63 4.00
CA ASP A 310 -9.20 18.90 4.35
C ASP A 310 -10.05 20.11 3.90
N GLN A 311 -10.67 20.01 2.72
CA GLN A 311 -11.50 21.07 2.14
C GLN A 311 -12.85 21.24 2.80
N PHE A 312 -13.54 20.16 3.13
CA PHE A 312 -14.82 20.24 3.83
C PHE A 312 -14.65 20.86 5.22
N ILE A 313 -13.57 20.52 5.92
CA ILE A 313 -13.22 21.17 7.19
C ILE A 313 -12.93 22.66 6.97
N ALA A 314 -12.05 23.00 6.02
CA ALA A 314 -11.65 24.38 5.77
C ALA A 314 -12.83 25.28 5.37
N LYS A 315 -13.77 24.75 4.57
CA LYS A 315 -14.99 25.47 4.14
C LYS A 315 -16.13 25.37 5.16
N LYS A 316 -15.96 24.64 6.27
CA LYS A 316 -17.03 24.33 7.25
C LYS A 316 -18.28 23.72 6.60
N TRP A 317 -18.08 22.91 5.57
CA TRP A 317 -19.18 22.25 4.87
C TRP A 317 -19.82 21.18 5.75
N LYS A 318 -21.14 20.99 5.59
CA LYS A 318 -21.89 19.89 6.19
C LYS A 318 -22.38 18.96 5.08
N ILE A 319 -22.10 17.66 5.21
CA ILE A 319 -22.46 16.66 4.21
C ILE A 319 -23.32 15.54 4.80
N GLY A 320 -24.22 15.00 3.99
CA GLY A 320 -25.00 13.80 4.31
C GLY A 320 -24.90 12.73 3.22
N ILE A 321 -24.92 11.45 3.59
CA ILE A 321 -24.76 10.34 2.65
C ILE A 321 -25.93 9.34 2.80
N ALA A 322 -26.56 8.95 1.68
CA ALA A 322 -27.56 7.88 1.62
C ALA A 322 -27.06 6.70 0.76
N GLU A 323 -26.84 5.54 1.37
CA GLU A 323 -26.24 4.39 0.71
C GLU A 323 -27.18 3.17 0.65
N SER A 324 -27.34 2.60 -0.54
CA SER A 324 -27.97 1.28 -0.69
C SER A 324 -26.92 0.22 -0.98
N CYS A 325 -26.54 0.01 -2.24
CA CYS A 325 -25.73 -1.16 -2.62
C CYS A 325 -24.32 -1.21 -2.02
N THR A 326 -23.76 -0.08 -1.56
CA THR A 326 -22.46 -0.02 -0.86
C THR A 326 -22.55 -0.35 0.64
N GLY A 327 -23.75 -0.39 1.23
CA GLY A 327 -23.94 -0.80 2.62
C GLY A 327 -23.20 0.05 3.67
N GLY A 328 -22.96 1.33 3.39
CA GLY A 328 -22.25 2.24 4.32
C GLY A 328 -20.76 2.41 4.04
N LEU A 329 -20.20 1.74 3.01
CA LEU A 329 -18.76 1.80 2.75
C LEU A 329 -18.25 3.20 2.34
N LEU A 330 -19.07 4.05 1.71
CA LEU A 330 -18.65 5.43 1.41
C LEU A 330 -18.61 6.26 2.69
N THR A 331 -19.63 6.16 3.53
CA THR A 331 -19.70 6.77 4.86
C THR A 331 -18.50 6.35 5.70
N ALA A 332 -18.22 5.04 5.76
CA ALA A 332 -17.08 4.49 6.49
C ALA A 332 -15.74 5.05 5.98
N ALA A 333 -15.58 5.22 4.66
CA ALA A 333 -14.38 5.80 4.09
C ALA A 333 -14.17 7.26 4.56
N PHE A 334 -15.21 8.08 4.60
CA PHE A 334 -15.12 9.44 5.15
C PHE A 334 -14.89 9.44 6.67
N ALA A 335 -15.61 8.59 7.41
CA ALA A 335 -15.54 8.50 8.87
C ALA A 335 -14.17 8.01 9.38
N ALA A 336 -13.46 7.21 8.60
CA ALA A 336 -12.11 6.73 8.92
C ALA A 336 -11.06 7.86 9.02
N LYS A 337 -11.38 9.09 8.57
CA LYS A 337 -10.52 10.26 8.74
C LYS A 337 -10.77 10.91 10.10
N ALA A 338 -9.71 11.06 10.89
CA ALA A 338 -9.78 11.83 12.14
C ALA A 338 -10.39 13.21 11.89
N ASN A 339 -11.29 13.65 12.77
CA ASN A 339 -12.09 14.87 12.63
C ASN A 339 -13.20 14.86 11.55
N ALA A 340 -13.59 13.70 11.01
CA ALA A 340 -14.70 13.63 10.05
C ALA A 340 -16.03 14.20 10.58
N SER A 341 -16.27 14.13 11.89
CA SER A 341 -17.46 14.71 12.54
C SER A 341 -17.61 16.23 12.36
N LYS A 342 -16.55 16.94 11.93
CA LYS A 342 -16.62 18.38 11.63
C LYS A 342 -17.42 18.70 10.36
N TYR A 343 -17.64 17.74 9.46
CA TYR A 343 -18.40 17.94 8.23
C TYR A 343 -19.38 16.81 7.91
N LEU A 344 -19.09 15.57 8.30
CA LEU A 344 -19.97 14.43 8.05
C LEU A 344 -21.10 14.42 9.09
N MET A 345 -22.26 14.95 8.70
CA MET A 345 -23.42 15.07 9.58
C MET A 345 -24.15 13.75 9.76
N THR A 346 -24.24 12.96 8.69
CA THR A 346 -25.00 11.71 8.70
C THR A 346 -24.57 10.76 7.57
N GLY A 347 -24.76 9.48 7.83
CA GLY A 347 -24.76 8.43 6.82
C GLY A 347 -25.92 7.48 7.10
N ILE A 348 -26.88 7.39 6.20
CA ILE A 348 -28.03 6.49 6.32
C ILE A 348 -27.94 5.37 5.29
N ILE A 349 -28.46 4.20 5.64
CA ILE A 349 -28.38 3.00 4.80
C ILE A 349 -29.81 2.52 4.49
N PRO A 350 -30.56 3.19 3.59
CA PRO A 350 -31.89 2.75 3.17
C PRO A 350 -31.76 1.53 2.22
N TYR A 351 -31.32 0.40 2.79
CA TYR A 351 -30.91 -0.78 2.04
C TYR A 351 -32.08 -1.40 1.28
N HIS A 352 -33.21 -1.58 1.97
CA HIS A 352 -34.45 -2.13 1.43
C HIS A 352 -35.36 -1.04 0.83
N ASN A 353 -36.24 -1.39 -0.12
CA ASN A 353 -37.19 -0.44 -0.71
C ASN A 353 -38.11 0.20 0.34
N LYS A 354 -38.65 -0.60 1.28
CA LYS A 354 -39.40 -0.08 2.43
C LYS A 354 -38.59 0.93 3.27
N ALA A 355 -37.28 0.72 3.43
CA ALA A 355 -36.42 1.66 4.14
C ALA A 355 -36.16 2.94 3.33
N LYS A 356 -36.07 2.86 2.00
CA LYS A 356 -36.03 4.05 1.13
C LYS A 356 -37.30 4.90 1.31
N ILE A 357 -38.46 4.27 1.33
CA ILE A 357 -39.73 4.96 1.56
C ILE A 357 -39.77 5.55 2.97
N ALA A 358 -39.55 4.73 4.01
CA ALA A 358 -39.69 5.16 5.40
C ALA A 358 -38.66 6.22 5.83
N HIS A 359 -37.40 6.09 5.39
CA HIS A 359 -36.32 6.98 5.85
C HIS A 359 -36.11 8.17 4.94
N LEU A 360 -36.55 8.14 3.69
CA LEU A 360 -36.27 9.19 2.70
C LEU A 360 -37.49 9.60 1.89
N ASN A 361 -38.70 9.15 2.23
CA ASN A 361 -39.94 9.50 1.52
C ASN A 361 -39.84 9.31 -0.01
N ILE A 362 -39.18 8.23 -0.46
CA ILE A 362 -38.97 7.98 -1.89
C ILE A 362 -40.27 7.53 -2.56
N THR A 363 -40.71 8.29 -3.55
CA THR A 363 -41.91 8.01 -4.37
C THR A 363 -41.58 7.54 -5.79
N THR A 364 -40.30 7.55 -6.19
CA THR A 364 -39.88 7.23 -7.57
C THR A 364 -39.76 5.73 -7.87
N LEU A 365 -40.01 4.87 -6.89
CA LEU A 365 -39.78 3.43 -7.01
C LEU A 365 -40.72 2.76 -8.01
N ASP A 366 -42.00 3.13 -8.04
CA ASP A 366 -42.99 2.44 -8.88
C ASP A 366 -42.76 2.71 -10.37
N ASN A 367 -42.37 3.95 -10.72
CA ASN A 367 -42.17 4.36 -12.11
C ASN A 367 -40.76 4.04 -12.65
N HIS A 368 -39.72 4.10 -11.81
CA HIS A 368 -38.32 4.02 -12.27
C HIS A 368 -37.56 2.82 -11.68
N GLY A 369 -38.08 2.21 -10.61
CA GLY A 369 -37.40 1.20 -9.81
C GLY A 369 -36.27 1.77 -8.97
N ALA A 370 -35.84 1.00 -7.96
CA ALA A 370 -34.84 1.41 -6.98
C ALA A 370 -33.46 1.74 -7.56
N VAL A 371 -33.15 1.27 -8.77
CA VAL A 371 -31.85 1.44 -9.44
C VAL A 371 -32.08 2.24 -10.71
N SER A 372 -32.04 3.55 -10.55
CA SER A 372 -32.39 4.57 -11.54
C SER A 372 -31.75 5.93 -11.19
N THR A 373 -31.74 6.85 -12.15
CA THR A 373 -31.28 8.23 -11.94
C THR A 373 -32.19 8.95 -10.95
N GLU A 374 -33.50 8.75 -11.10
CA GLU A 374 -34.58 9.39 -10.37
C GLU A 374 -34.59 8.97 -8.91
N THR A 375 -34.39 7.68 -8.62
CA THR A 375 -34.22 7.22 -7.24
C THR A 375 -32.94 7.77 -6.62
N ALA A 376 -31.83 7.83 -7.35
CA ALA A 376 -30.59 8.40 -6.82
C ALA A 376 -30.76 9.89 -6.49
N GLN A 377 -31.33 10.69 -7.39
CA GLN A 377 -31.58 12.12 -7.15
C GLN A 377 -32.54 12.34 -5.99
N ALA A 378 -33.67 11.64 -5.95
CA ALA A 378 -34.63 11.72 -4.85
C ALA A 378 -34.00 11.35 -3.51
N MET A 379 -33.15 10.31 -3.46
CA MET A 379 -32.43 9.94 -2.24
C MET A 379 -31.50 11.06 -1.74
N ALA A 380 -30.78 11.74 -2.63
CA ALA A 380 -29.88 12.82 -2.25
C ALA A 380 -30.67 14.07 -1.81
N GLN A 381 -31.71 14.44 -2.56
CA GLN A 381 -32.53 15.61 -2.28
C GLN A 381 -33.32 15.45 -0.98
N ASN A 382 -34.06 14.34 -0.83
CA ASN A 382 -34.91 14.16 0.35
C ASN A 382 -34.10 14.07 1.64
N LEU A 383 -32.86 13.56 1.60
CA LEU A 383 -31.95 13.62 2.74
C LEU A 383 -31.62 15.08 3.12
N ALA A 384 -31.38 15.94 2.14
CA ALA A 384 -31.13 17.36 2.39
C ALA A 384 -32.37 18.04 2.97
N ASP A 385 -33.55 17.75 2.41
CA ASP A 385 -34.82 18.35 2.81
C ASP A 385 -35.21 17.96 4.25
N GLN A 386 -34.95 16.72 4.67
CA GLN A 386 -35.17 16.28 6.06
C GLN A 386 -34.30 17.01 7.08
N PHE A 387 -33.03 17.26 6.75
CA PHE A 387 -32.16 18.04 7.62
C PHE A 387 -32.56 19.52 7.60
N TYR A 388 -32.96 20.03 6.43
CA TYR A 388 -33.47 21.39 6.28
C TYR A 388 -34.70 21.65 7.16
N SER A 389 -35.66 20.71 7.23
CA SER A 389 -36.84 20.83 8.11
C SER A 389 -36.48 20.88 9.60
N GLN A 390 -35.29 20.38 9.97
CA GLN A 390 -34.73 20.49 11.32
C GLN A 390 -33.81 21.70 11.51
N LYS A 391 -33.82 22.66 10.58
CA LYS A 391 -32.95 23.86 10.56
C LYS A 391 -31.46 23.53 10.46
N ILE A 392 -31.12 22.37 9.88
CA ILE A 392 -29.74 21.99 9.57
C ILE A 392 -29.54 22.06 8.05
N HIS A 393 -28.74 23.02 7.61
CA HIS A 393 -28.40 23.17 6.20
C HIS A 393 -27.20 22.27 5.84
N LEU A 394 -27.43 21.27 4.99
CA LEU A 394 -26.36 20.50 4.35
C LEU A 394 -25.88 21.24 3.10
N ASP A 395 -24.56 21.34 2.93
CA ASP A 395 -23.94 21.94 1.74
C ASP A 395 -23.87 20.94 0.58
N LEU A 396 -23.86 19.64 0.89
CA LEU A 396 -23.72 18.57 -0.08
C LEU A 396 -24.41 17.30 0.44
N THR A 397 -25.25 16.67 -0.38
CA THR A 397 -25.70 15.30 -0.13
C THR A 397 -25.25 14.35 -1.23
N LEU A 398 -24.98 13.11 -0.85
CA LEU A 398 -24.54 12.05 -1.73
C LEU A 398 -25.53 10.89 -1.64
N SER A 399 -25.81 10.25 -2.77
CA SER A 399 -26.59 9.02 -2.77
C SER A 399 -26.00 7.95 -3.69
N ILE A 400 -26.21 6.69 -3.31
CA ILE A 400 -25.79 5.52 -4.08
C ILE A 400 -26.90 4.47 -4.09
N THR A 401 -27.32 4.06 -5.29
CA THR A 401 -28.19 2.90 -5.49
C THR A 401 -27.72 2.04 -6.65
N GLY A 402 -27.86 0.72 -6.56
CA GLY A 402 -27.29 -0.18 -7.56
C GLY A 402 -27.47 -1.66 -7.29
N ILE A 403 -26.94 -2.48 -8.20
CA ILE A 403 -27.02 -3.93 -8.17
C ILE A 403 -25.60 -4.48 -8.00
N ALA A 404 -25.19 -4.78 -6.77
CA ALA A 404 -23.86 -5.31 -6.50
C ALA A 404 -23.70 -6.80 -6.85
N GLY A 405 -24.80 -7.54 -7.04
CA GLY A 405 -24.77 -8.98 -7.34
C GLY A 405 -24.66 -9.88 -6.10
N PRO A 406 -24.53 -11.21 -6.30
CA PRO A 406 -24.39 -11.87 -7.61
C PRO A 406 -25.72 -11.95 -8.40
N SER A 407 -26.87 -11.74 -7.75
CA SER A 407 -28.20 -11.72 -8.37
C SER A 407 -28.80 -10.31 -8.41
N GLY A 408 -30.04 -10.18 -8.92
CA GLY A 408 -30.79 -8.93 -8.98
C GLY A 408 -30.58 -8.08 -10.23
N GLY A 409 -29.73 -8.54 -11.16
CA GLY A 409 -29.55 -7.93 -12.48
C GLY A 409 -30.61 -8.34 -13.48
N THR A 410 -30.86 -7.49 -14.47
CA THR A 410 -31.66 -7.81 -15.67
C THR A 410 -30.81 -7.58 -16.94
N LYS A 411 -31.32 -7.98 -18.12
CA LYS A 411 -30.63 -7.68 -19.40
C LYS A 411 -30.38 -6.18 -19.61
N ILE A 412 -31.30 -5.33 -19.15
CA ILE A 412 -31.23 -3.87 -19.30
C ILE A 412 -30.40 -3.23 -18.16
N LYS A 413 -30.53 -3.74 -16.95
CA LYS A 413 -29.81 -3.29 -15.74
C LYS A 413 -29.03 -4.47 -15.14
N PRO A 414 -27.92 -4.91 -15.76
CA PRO A 414 -27.17 -6.06 -15.28
C PRO A 414 -26.51 -5.77 -13.93
N VAL A 415 -26.05 -6.84 -13.27
CA VAL A 415 -25.17 -6.76 -12.10
C VAL A 415 -24.00 -5.83 -12.41
N GLY A 416 -23.69 -4.95 -11.48
CA GLY A 416 -22.72 -3.86 -11.66
C GLY A 416 -23.33 -2.54 -12.10
N THR A 417 -24.62 -2.48 -12.41
CA THR A 417 -25.32 -1.21 -12.66
C THR A 417 -25.47 -0.44 -11.35
N VAL A 418 -24.83 0.73 -11.26
CA VAL A 418 -24.86 1.60 -10.08
C VAL A 418 -25.08 3.04 -10.49
N TYR A 419 -25.93 3.76 -9.76
CA TYR A 419 -26.13 5.18 -9.88
C TYR A 419 -25.53 5.88 -8.66
N ILE A 420 -24.68 6.86 -8.92
CA ILE A 420 -24.15 7.76 -7.90
C ILE A 420 -24.72 9.16 -8.16
N CYS A 421 -25.12 9.85 -7.12
CA CYS A 421 -25.60 11.22 -7.22
C CYS A 421 -24.97 12.13 -6.17
N PHE A 422 -24.66 13.36 -6.56
CA PHE A 422 -24.27 14.45 -5.68
C PHE A 422 -25.25 15.60 -5.88
N TYR A 423 -25.72 16.18 -4.77
CA TYR A 423 -26.67 17.27 -4.78
C TYR A 423 -26.13 18.43 -3.94
N LEU A 424 -26.13 19.64 -4.51
CA LEU A 424 -25.79 20.89 -3.83
C LEU A 424 -27.10 21.64 -3.52
N PRO A 425 -27.63 21.58 -2.28
CA PRO A 425 -28.95 22.13 -1.97
C PRO A 425 -29.05 23.63 -2.24
N LYS A 426 -27.98 24.40 -1.92
CA LYS A 426 -27.95 25.85 -2.11
C LYS A 426 -28.16 26.28 -3.57
N SER A 427 -27.58 25.56 -4.53
CA SER A 427 -27.70 25.86 -5.96
C SER A 427 -28.73 24.97 -6.67
N LYS A 428 -29.39 24.06 -5.94
CA LYS A 428 -30.29 23.02 -6.47
C LYS A 428 -29.67 22.21 -7.61
N GLN A 429 -28.35 22.01 -7.58
CA GLN A 429 -27.63 21.36 -8.67
C GLN A 429 -27.40 19.88 -8.38
N PHE A 430 -27.71 19.04 -9.36
CA PHE A 430 -27.42 17.61 -9.34
C PHE A 430 -26.25 17.26 -10.27
N PHE A 431 -25.45 16.30 -9.83
CA PHE A 431 -24.62 15.47 -10.69
C PHE A 431 -25.04 14.03 -10.49
N THR A 432 -25.44 13.33 -11.56
CA THR A 432 -25.80 11.92 -11.49
C THR A 432 -25.04 11.15 -12.56
N LYS A 433 -24.45 10.00 -12.17
CA LYS A 433 -23.70 9.15 -13.09
C LYS A 433 -24.13 7.70 -12.93
N ARG A 434 -24.52 7.09 -14.05
CA ARG A 434 -24.65 5.64 -14.17
C ARG A 434 -23.27 5.03 -14.42
N LEU A 435 -22.95 3.99 -13.66
CA LEU A 435 -21.77 3.15 -13.78
C LEU A 435 -22.21 1.74 -14.16
N LEU A 436 -21.37 1.06 -14.95
CA LEU A 436 -21.46 -0.37 -15.20
C LEU A 436 -20.12 -0.99 -14.79
N LEU A 437 -20.12 -1.61 -13.61
CA LEU A 437 -18.92 -2.16 -12.97
C LEU A 437 -18.87 -3.68 -13.16
N LYS A 438 -17.67 -4.24 -13.20
CA LYS A 438 -17.45 -5.69 -13.35
C LYS A 438 -16.78 -6.25 -12.10
N GLY A 439 -17.05 -7.52 -11.81
CA GLY A 439 -16.41 -8.27 -10.72
C GLY A 439 -17.38 -8.87 -9.71
N SER A 440 -16.82 -9.38 -8.61
CA SER A 440 -17.59 -9.86 -7.47
C SER A 440 -18.36 -8.74 -6.79
N ARG A 441 -19.31 -9.11 -5.91
CA ARG A 441 -20.09 -8.17 -5.10
C ARG A 441 -19.22 -7.17 -4.34
N THR A 442 -18.25 -7.68 -3.58
CA THR A 442 -17.29 -6.85 -2.83
C THR A 442 -16.53 -5.91 -3.76
N LEU A 443 -16.07 -6.42 -4.91
CA LEU A 443 -15.33 -5.64 -5.88
C LEU A 443 -16.19 -4.52 -6.52
N ILE A 444 -17.46 -4.77 -6.82
CA ILE A 444 -18.39 -3.74 -7.33
C ILE A 444 -18.63 -2.66 -6.26
N GLN A 445 -18.80 -3.05 -5.00
CA GLN A 445 -18.97 -2.10 -3.90
C GLN A 445 -17.72 -1.23 -3.69
N THR A 446 -16.53 -1.84 -3.64
CA THR A 446 -15.25 -1.11 -3.52
C THR A 446 -15.05 -0.15 -4.70
N GLN A 447 -15.27 -0.61 -5.93
CA GLN A 447 -15.20 0.25 -7.12
C GLN A 447 -16.19 1.41 -7.04
N THR A 448 -17.41 1.18 -6.56
CA THR A 448 -18.41 2.24 -6.41
C THR A 448 -17.92 3.32 -5.46
N VAL A 449 -17.39 2.96 -4.29
CA VAL A 449 -16.82 3.93 -3.33
C VAL A 449 -15.69 4.75 -3.96
N THR A 450 -14.73 4.08 -4.60
CA THR A 450 -13.61 4.79 -5.23
C THR A 450 -14.08 5.71 -6.37
N ARG A 451 -15.00 5.26 -7.22
CA ARG A 451 -15.57 6.07 -8.30
C ARG A 451 -16.38 7.25 -7.75
N SER A 452 -17.14 7.07 -6.67
CA SER A 452 -17.87 8.17 -6.03
C SER A 452 -16.92 9.27 -5.55
N ILE A 453 -15.81 8.91 -4.89
CA ILE A 453 -14.80 9.89 -4.43
C ILE A 453 -14.18 10.64 -5.61
N VAL A 454 -13.87 9.92 -6.70
CA VAL A 454 -13.35 10.49 -7.95
C VAL A 454 -14.31 11.51 -8.56
N PHE A 455 -15.54 11.07 -8.83
CA PHE A 455 -16.54 11.92 -9.47
C PHE A 455 -16.89 13.10 -8.58
N LEU A 456 -16.90 12.92 -7.24
CA LEU A 456 -17.13 14.01 -6.31
C LEU A 456 -16.04 15.06 -6.44
N GLY A 457 -14.77 14.66 -6.44
CA GLY A 457 -13.65 15.57 -6.66
C GLY A 457 -13.77 16.36 -7.97
N LEU A 458 -14.12 15.69 -9.07
CA LEU A 458 -14.31 16.34 -10.37
C LEU A 458 -15.49 17.31 -10.36
N PHE A 459 -16.65 16.88 -9.85
CA PHE A 459 -17.86 17.69 -9.76
C PHE A 459 -17.60 18.97 -8.95
N LEU A 460 -17.00 18.81 -7.78
CA LEU A 460 -16.65 19.90 -6.88
C LEU A 460 -15.58 20.84 -7.46
N HIS A 461 -14.65 20.33 -8.26
CA HIS A 461 -13.70 21.18 -8.99
C HIS A 461 -14.42 22.12 -9.96
N ALA A 462 -15.33 21.59 -10.79
CA ALA A 462 -16.10 22.38 -11.75
C ALA A 462 -16.95 23.45 -11.06
N GLN A 463 -17.61 23.10 -9.96
CA GLN A 463 -18.60 23.99 -9.34
C GLN A 463 -18.02 25.03 -8.38
N THR A 464 -16.86 24.75 -7.77
CA THR A 464 -16.44 25.56 -6.60
C THR A 464 -14.94 25.90 -6.56
N GLN A 465 -14.23 25.75 -7.69
CA GLN A 465 -12.79 26.01 -7.85
C GLN A 465 -11.90 25.22 -6.86
N LEU A 466 -12.38 24.09 -6.34
CA LEU A 466 -11.77 23.34 -5.24
C LEU A 466 -10.33 22.84 -5.51
N PHE A 467 -9.81 22.89 -6.73
CA PHE A 467 -8.39 22.53 -6.99
C PHE A 467 -7.60 23.59 -7.76
N LYS A 468 -7.89 24.88 -7.58
CA LYS A 468 -6.87 25.88 -7.95
C LYS A 468 -5.61 25.62 -7.11
N PRO A 469 -4.42 25.50 -7.73
CA PRO A 469 -3.18 25.46 -6.95
C PRO A 469 -3.16 26.70 -6.07
N SER A 470 -2.79 26.53 -4.79
CA SER A 470 -2.53 27.68 -3.92
C SER A 470 -1.54 28.58 -4.66
N ARG A 471 -1.92 29.84 -4.92
CA ARG A 471 -0.95 30.86 -5.31
C ARG A 471 -0.01 31.04 -4.11
N LYS A 472 1.07 30.30 -4.09
CA LYS A 472 2.29 30.57 -3.33
C LYS A 472 3.45 30.27 -4.25
#